data_AF-A0A6B2R1F4-F1
#
_entry.id   AF-A0A6B2R1F4-F1
#
_cell.length_a   1.000
_cell.length_b   1.000
_cell.length_c   1.000
_cell.angle_alpha   90.00
_cell.angle_beta   90.00
_cell.angle_gamma   90.00
#
_symmetry.space_group_name_H-M   'P 1'
#
loop_
_entity.id
_entity.type
_entity.pdbx_description
1 polymer ?
#
loop_
_entity_poly.entity_id
_entity_poly.type
_entity_poly.pdbx_seq_one_letter_code
_entity_poly.pdbx_strand_id
1 'polypeptide(L)'
;MKKVLLATCLTLVGAGASFAQTPPKAATSTEAYVKMCNNKQNMAEQNFCHGFGQGVYETYLISRHPKNAKPFICAGNSQKTRQEYIDGFGAWTAKNPQYNQMSAADTILRYLGESYPCKS
;
A
#
# COMPACT_ATOMS: atom_id res chain seq x y z
N MET A 1 -49.68 -14.90 -45.06
CA MET A 1 -49.17 -15.52 -43.82
C MET A 1 -48.34 -16.76 -44.16
N LYS A 2 -47.01 -16.67 -44.09
CA LYS A 2 -46.09 -17.66 -43.51
C LYS A 2 -44.67 -17.12 -43.73
N LYS A 3 -44.00 -16.92 -42.61
CA LYS A 3 -42.92 -15.97 -42.40
C LYS A 3 -41.63 -16.50 -43.02
N VAL A 4 -40.97 -15.65 -43.79
CA VAL A 4 -39.60 -15.83 -44.27
C VAL A 4 -38.68 -15.81 -43.05
N LEU A 5 -38.13 -16.97 -42.68
CA LEU A 5 -37.17 -17.10 -41.58
C LEU A 5 -36.20 -18.24 -41.90
N LEU A 6 -34.99 -17.86 -42.33
CA LEU A 6 -33.73 -18.60 -42.17
C LEU A 6 -32.63 -17.63 -42.61
N ALA A 7 -32.40 -16.59 -41.81
CA ALA A 7 -31.46 -16.58 -40.67
C ALA A 7 -30.00 -16.53 -41.16
N THR A 8 -29.61 -15.31 -41.51
CA THR A 8 -28.25 -14.82 -41.70
C THR A 8 -27.39 -15.20 -40.50
N CYS A 9 -26.44 -16.12 -40.68
CA CYS A 9 -25.37 -16.35 -39.69
C CYS A 9 -24.39 -15.16 -39.76
N LEU A 10 -24.75 -14.08 -39.06
CA LEU A 10 -23.81 -12.99 -38.79
C LEU A 10 -22.74 -13.49 -37.82
N THR A 11 -21.51 -13.41 -38.31
CA THR A 11 -20.25 -13.51 -37.61
C THR A 11 -20.26 -12.76 -36.27
N LEU A 12 -20.21 -13.51 -35.16
CA LEU A 12 -19.72 -13.00 -33.89
C LEU A 12 -18.33 -13.59 -33.66
N VAL A 13 -17.34 -13.02 -34.35
CA VAL A 13 -15.96 -13.04 -33.86
C VAL A 13 -15.98 -12.16 -32.61
N GLY A 14 -16.32 -12.78 -31.48
CA GLY A 14 -16.11 -12.18 -30.17
C GLY A 14 -14.61 -12.01 -29.99
N ALA A 15 -14.07 -10.88 -30.43
CA ALA A 15 -12.83 -10.34 -29.90
C ALA A 15 -13.08 -10.02 -28.42
N GLY A 16 -13.12 -11.05 -27.59
CA GLY A 16 -12.95 -10.93 -26.16
C GLY A 16 -11.52 -10.48 -25.93
N ALA A 17 -11.28 -9.18 -26.10
CA ALA A 17 -10.16 -8.52 -25.45
C ALA A 17 -10.39 -8.75 -23.96
N SER A 18 -9.82 -9.84 -23.44
CA SER A 18 -9.60 -10.00 -22.02
C SER A 18 -8.67 -8.87 -21.63
N PHE A 19 -9.24 -7.72 -21.26
CA PHE A 19 -8.49 -6.68 -20.58
C PHE A 19 -8.13 -7.28 -19.22
N ALA A 20 -7.03 -8.04 -19.17
CA ALA A 20 -6.34 -8.30 -17.93
C ALA A 20 -5.99 -6.93 -17.37
N GLN A 21 -6.79 -6.44 -16.43
CA GLN A 21 -6.55 -5.15 -15.80
C GLN A 21 -5.22 -5.29 -15.06
N THR A 22 -4.21 -4.53 -15.50
CA THR A 22 -2.98 -4.40 -14.72
C THR A 22 -3.39 -3.95 -13.32
N PRO A 23 -2.98 -4.66 -12.26
CA PRO A 23 -3.33 -4.25 -10.91
C PRO A 23 -2.86 -2.79 -10.72
N PRO A 24 -3.69 -1.93 -10.10
CA PRO A 24 -3.36 -0.53 -9.96
C PRO A 24 -2.01 -0.41 -9.22
N LYS A 25 -1.09 0.36 -9.79
CA LYS A 25 0.17 0.68 -9.12
C LYS A 25 -0.16 1.41 -7.81
N ALA A 26 0.60 1.14 -6.75
CA ALA A 26 0.48 1.90 -5.50
C ALA A 26 0.58 3.40 -5.82
N ALA A 27 -0.45 4.16 -5.44
CA ALA A 27 -0.59 5.56 -5.84
C ALA A 27 0.47 6.47 -5.20
N THR A 28 1.04 6.06 -4.06
CA THR A 28 1.97 6.87 -3.27
C THR A 28 3.32 6.17 -3.17
N SER A 29 4.36 6.79 -3.75
CA SER A 29 5.74 6.33 -3.58
C SER A 29 6.30 6.71 -2.22
N THR A 30 7.33 6.00 -1.76
CA THR A 30 8.06 6.30 -0.52
C THR A 30 8.53 7.75 -0.46
N GLU A 31 9.17 8.24 -1.53
CA GLU A 31 9.67 9.62 -1.59
C GLU A 31 8.54 10.66 -1.55
N ALA A 32 7.46 10.43 -2.29
CA ALA A 32 6.31 11.33 -2.29
C ALA A 32 5.67 11.41 -0.89
N TYR A 33 5.52 10.26 -0.22
CA TYR A 33 5.03 10.20 1.15
C TYR A 33 5.92 11.01 2.09
N VAL A 34 7.23 10.75 2.10
CA VAL A 34 8.18 11.46 2.97
C VAL A 34 8.16 12.97 2.72
N LYS A 35 8.12 13.39 1.45
CA LYS A 35 8.01 14.80 1.08
C LYS A 35 6.79 15.48 1.72
N MET A 36 5.60 14.85 1.62
CA MET A 36 4.38 15.37 2.27
C MET A 36 4.53 15.39 3.79
N CYS A 37 5.02 14.30 4.39
CA CYS A 37 5.09 14.20 5.84
C CYS A 37 6.14 15.14 6.47
N ASN A 38 7.13 15.58 5.71
CA ASN A 38 8.12 16.57 6.15
C ASN A 38 7.55 18.00 6.20
N ASN A 39 6.46 18.29 5.50
CA ASN A 39 5.81 19.59 5.55
C ASN A 39 4.89 19.70 6.78
N LYS A 40 5.50 19.93 7.96
CA LYS A 40 4.80 19.95 9.25
C LYS A 40 3.77 21.08 9.39
N GLN A 41 3.86 22.12 8.56
CA GLN A 41 2.97 23.27 8.60
C GLN A 41 1.66 23.04 7.83
N ASN A 42 1.60 22.01 6.98
CA ASN A 42 0.40 21.67 6.22
C ASN A 42 -0.43 20.62 6.96
N MET A 43 -1.51 21.05 7.62
CA MET A 43 -2.39 20.15 8.37
C MET A 43 -3.03 19.05 7.52
N ALA A 44 -3.36 19.32 6.25
CA ALA A 44 -3.95 18.31 5.37
C ALA A 44 -2.94 17.19 5.06
N GLU A 45 -1.69 17.56 4.80
CA GLU A 45 -0.60 16.60 4.57
C GLU A 45 -0.28 15.81 5.84
N GLN A 46 -0.26 16.45 7.01
CA GLN A 46 -0.06 15.74 8.27
C GLN A 46 -1.19 14.74 8.53
N ASN A 47 -2.46 15.16 8.37
CA ASN A 47 -3.60 14.26 8.53
C ASN A 47 -3.56 13.07 7.57
N PHE A 48 -3.17 13.31 6.30
CA PHE A 48 -2.94 12.25 5.33
C PHE A 48 -1.86 11.28 5.81
N CYS A 49 -0.69 11.78 6.23
CA CYS A 49 0.41 10.95 6.72
C CYS A 49 0.01 10.10 7.92
N HIS A 50 -0.68 10.70 8.90
CA HIS A 50 -1.17 9.97 10.05
C HIS A 50 -2.17 8.87 9.67
N GLY A 51 -3.16 9.20 8.84
CA GLY A 51 -4.19 8.25 8.41
C GLY A 51 -3.63 7.13 7.52
N PHE A 52 -2.78 7.46 6.57
CA PHE A 52 -2.12 6.51 5.67
C PHE A 52 -1.24 5.54 6.46
N GLY A 53 -0.37 6.04 7.34
CA GLY A 53 0.48 5.20 8.18
C GLY A 53 -0.31 4.28 9.11
N GLN A 54 -1.39 4.79 9.71
CA GLN A 54 -2.31 3.97 10.52
C GLN A 54 -2.97 2.88 9.68
N GLY A 55 -3.54 3.22 8.52
CA GLY A 55 -4.20 2.25 7.64
C GLY A 55 -3.26 1.15 7.16
N VAL A 56 -2.00 1.49 6.84
CA VAL A 56 -0.96 0.51 6.49
C VAL A 56 -0.72 -0.47 7.64
N TYR A 57 -0.55 0.04 8.86
CA TYR A 57 -0.28 -0.81 10.02
C TYR A 57 -1.51 -1.64 10.44
N GLU A 58 -2.71 -1.07 10.42
CA GLU A 58 -3.94 -1.83 10.69
C GLU A 58 -4.18 -2.93 9.66
N THR A 59 -3.94 -2.64 8.37
CA THR A 59 -4.00 -3.64 7.30
C THR A 59 -3.02 -4.77 7.55
N TYR A 60 -1.80 -4.44 8.00
CA TYR A 60 -0.85 -5.43 8.45
C TYR A 60 -1.42 -6.28 9.59
N LEU A 61 -2.02 -5.70 10.62
CA LEU A 61 -2.58 -6.48 11.74
C LEU A 61 -3.69 -7.44 11.29
N ILE A 62 -4.58 -7.03 10.38
CA ILE A 62 -5.74 -7.84 9.98
C ILE A 62 -5.46 -8.85 8.85
N SER A 63 -4.44 -8.62 8.03
CA SER A 63 -4.14 -9.48 6.86
C SER A 63 -3.23 -10.67 7.19
N ARG A 64 -2.66 -10.71 8.40
CA ARG A 64 -1.74 -11.78 8.81
C ARG A 64 -2.50 -13.02 9.22
N HIS A 65 -2.22 -14.14 8.56
CA HIS A 65 -2.70 -15.45 9.00
C HIS A 65 -1.92 -15.92 10.24
N PRO A 66 -2.57 -16.22 11.38
CA PRO A 66 -1.88 -16.57 12.64
C PRO A 66 -0.90 -17.74 12.50
N LYS A 67 -1.19 -18.71 11.61
CA LYS A 67 -0.35 -19.90 11.40
C LYS A 67 0.68 -19.76 10.28
N ASN A 68 0.36 -18.98 9.24
CA ASN A 68 1.12 -19.00 7.98
C ASN A 68 1.87 -17.68 7.73
N ALA A 69 1.57 -16.65 8.53
CA ALA A 69 2.17 -15.33 8.44
C ALA A 69 2.32 -14.75 9.86
N LYS A 70 3.20 -15.38 10.68
CA LYS A 70 3.49 -14.95 12.05
C LYS A 70 3.82 -13.46 12.15
N PRO A 71 3.45 -12.73 13.21
CA PRO A 71 3.83 -11.33 13.34
C PRO A 71 5.35 -11.17 13.27
N PHE A 72 5.79 -10.11 12.59
CA PHE A 72 7.19 -9.72 12.43
C PHE A 72 7.44 -8.27 12.89
N ILE A 73 6.37 -7.49 13.11
CA ILE A 73 6.41 -6.14 13.67
C ILE A 73 5.80 -6.18 15.06
N CYS A 74 6.58 -5.79 16.06
CA CYS A 74 6.19 -5.73 17.47
C CYS A 74 6.29 -4.30 18.02
N ALA A 75 5.67 -3.35 17.32
CA ALA A 75 5.68 -1.92 17.66
C ALA A 75 4.72 -1.56 18.82
N GLY A 76 3.76 -2.44 19.18
CA GLY A 76 2.71 -2.15 20.17
C GLY A 76 3.19 -1.82 21.59
N ASN A 77 4.43 -2.16 21.94
CA ASN A 77 5.01 -1.86 23.26
C ASN A 77 5.82 -0.56 23.30
N SER A 78 5.91 0.16 22.18
CA SER A 78 6.72 1.37 22.12
C SER A 78 5.93 2.57 22.67
N GLN A 79 6.60 3.41 23.46
CA GLN A 79 6.06 4.67 23.98
C GLN A 79 6.01 5.78 22.90
N LYS A 80 6.36 5.47 21.65
CA LYS A 80 6.41 6.46 20.58
C LYS A 80 5.02 6.90 20.15
N THR A 81 4.89 8.20 19.96
CA THR A 81 3.79 8.84 19.27
C THR A 81 3.77 8.47 17.79
N ARG A 82 2.60 8.63 17.14
CA ARG A 82 2.46 8.44 15.69
C ARG A 82 3.44 9.32 14.90
N GLN A 83 3.70 10.53 15.39
CA GLN A 83 4.62 11.46 14.74
C GLN A 83 6.06 10.95 14.77
N GLU A 84 6.52 10.40 15.90
CA GLU A 84 7.86 9.83 16.02
C GLU A 84 8.09 8.61 15.12
N TYR A 85 7.04 7.81 14.86
CA TYR A 85 7.14 6.75 13.86
C TYR A 85 7.32 7.30 12.45
N ILE A 86 6.58 8.36 12.08
CA ILE A 86 6.67 9.02 10.77
C ILE A 86 8.04 9.69 10.59
N ASP A 87 8.54 10.38 11.61
CA ASP A 87 9.85 11.03 11.56
C ASP A 87 10.98 9.99 11.50
N GLY A 88 10.86 8.90 12.26
CA GLY A 88 11.76 7.76 12.19
C GLY A 88 11.76 7.08 10.81
N PHE A 89 10.58 6.99 10.18
CA PHE A 89 10.48 6.50 8.79
C PHE A 89 11.21 7.44 7.82
N GLY A 90 11.01 8.76 7.94
CA GLY A 90 11.76 9.76 7.16
C GLY A 90 13.29 9.56 7.29
N ALA A 91 13.79 9.41 8.52
CA ALA A 91 15.20 9.15 8.77
C ALA A 91 15.70 7.80 8.21
N TRP A 92 14.87 6.76 8.26
CA TRP A 92 15.18 5.46 7.67
C TRP A 92 15.25 5.53 6.14
N THR A 93 14.32 6.24 5.48
CA THR A 93 14.33 6.38 4.01
C THR A 93 15.54 7.14 3.50
N ALA A 94 16.03 8.15 4.23
CA ALA A 94 17.26 8.86 3.89
C ALA A 94 18.50 7.94 3.84
N LYS A 95 18.50 6.87 4.63
CA LYS A 95 19.56 5.83 4.62
C LYS A 95 19.30 4.71 3.63
N ASN A 96 18.09 4.64 3.06
CA ASN A 96 17.65 3.59 2.16
C ASN A 96 17.04 4.15 0.85
N PRO A 97 17.77 5.00 0.10
CA PRO A 97 17.24 5.69 -1.08
C PRO A 97 16.83 4.74 -2.21
N GLN A 98 17.33 3.51 -2.22
CA GLN A 98 16.95 2.47 -3.19
C GLN A 98 15.45 2.16 -3.16
N TYR A 99 14.74 2.52 -2.10
CA TYR A 99 13.30 2.26 -1.96
C TYR A 99 12.39 3.46 -2.29
N ASN A 100 12.96 4.60 -2.72
CA ASN A 100 12.22 5.85 -2.95
C ASN A 100 11.05 5.70 -3.94
N GLN A 101 11.22 4.86 -4.96
CA GLN A 101 10.23 4.63 -6.02
C GLN A 101 9.28 3.45 -5.73
N MET A 102 9.47 2.75 -4.60
CA MET A 102 8.54 1.70 -4.17
C MET A 102 7.30 2.28 -3.52
N SER A 103 6.29 1.43 -3.29
CA SER A 103 5.10 1.78 -2.52
C SER A 103 5.48 2.23 -1.11
N ALA A 104 4.94 3.38 -0.67
CA ALA A 104 5.09 3.83 0.71
C ALA A 104 4.54 2.81 1.72
N ALA A 105 3.46 2.11 1.38
CA ALA A 105 2.87 1.10 2.26
C ALA A 105 3.83 -0.07 2.51
N ASP A 106 4.50 -0.55 1.46
CA ASP A 106 5.48 -1.63 1.58
C ASP A 106 6.68 -1.20 2.42
N THR A 107 7.22 -0.01 2.14
CA THR A 107 8.41 0.49 2.83
C THR A 107 8.17 0.89 4.27
N ILE A 108 6.96 1.36 4.62
CA ILE A 108 6.56 1.58 6.01
C ILE A 108 6.60 0.25 6.79
N LEU A 109 6.02 -0.83 6.26
CA LEU A 109 6.05 -2.14 6.94
C LEU A 109 7.47 -2.70 7.02
N ARG A 110 8.30 -2.49 6.00
CA ARG A 110 9.71 -2.87 6.00
C ARG A 110 10.50 -2.13 7.09
N TYR A 111 10.39 -0.79 7.16
CA TYR A 111 10.97 0.02 8.24
C TYR A 111 10.53 -0.46 9.62
N LEU A 112 9.23 -0.70 9.82
CA LEU A 112 8.70 -1.13 11.10
C LEU A 112 9.19 -2.53 11.48
N GLY A 113 9.31 -3.45 10.52
CA GLY A 113 9.84 -4.80 10.76
C GLY A 113 11.33 -4.80 11.10
N GLU A 114 12.12 -3.93 10.47
CA GLU A 114 13.55 -3.78 10.76
C GLU A 114 13.79 -3.07 12.10
N SER A 115 12.97 -2.07 12.42
CA SER A 115 13.18 -1.21 13.60
C SER A 115 12.53 -1.76 14.87
N TYR A 116 11.46 -2.53 14.73
CA TYR A 116 10.69 -3.10 15.85
C TYR A 116 10.40 -4.59 15.60
N PRO A 117 11.44 -5.44 15.42
CA PRO A 117 11.23 -6.85 15.16
C PRO A 117 10.60 -7.54 16.36
N CYS A 118 9.74 -8.53 16.10
CA CYS A 118 9.30 -9.45 17.14
C CYS A 118 10.46 -10.35 17.60
N LYS A 119 10.60 -10.54 18.92
CA LYS A 119 11.56 -11.49 19.47
C LYS A 119 11.18 -12.92 19.05
N SER A 120 12.21 -13.71 18.71
CA SER A 120 12.08 -15.12 18.34
C SER A 120 11.66 -15.99 19.51
#